data_AF-A0AAW5EBN1-F1
#
_entry.id   AF-A0AAW5EBN1-F1
#
_cell.length_a   1.000
_cell.length_b   1.000
_cell.length_c   1.000
_cell.angle_alpha   90.00
_cell.angle_beta   90.00
_cell.angle_gamma   90.00
#
_symmetry.space_group_name_H-M   'P 1'
#
loop_
_entity.id
_entity.type
_entity.pdbx_description
1 polymer ?
#
loop_
_entity_poly.entity_id
_entity_poly.type
_entity_poly.pdbx_seq_one_letter_code
_entity_poly.pdbx_strand_id
1 'polypeptide(L)'
;MLKKLVKNEKGLTLVELLAVIVILGIIAAIAVPSIGAIIDNSKKDAHIANAQQMVSGAKIAVTGNSELLPSNEGGESYLPLEYLINQGYLDKFTDPDGGEYIVGENLDQIPASQPTTSYVRITKDGNTYIYSVFLAGSERSVGSAGDPIASNDLTRDVIADK
;
A
#
# COMPACT_ATOMS: atom_id res chain seq x y z
N MET A 1 1.41 -30.62 66.33
CA MET A 1 2.77 -30.43 65.77
C MET A 1 2.67 -30.47 64.24
N LEU A 2 2.84 -29.34 63.56
CA LEU A 2 2.67 -29.23 62.11
C LEU A 2 4.04 -29.41 61.42
N LYS A 3 4.21 -30.50 60.67
CA LYS A 3 5.44 -30.81 59.92
C LYS A 3 5.60 -29.80 58.79
N LYS A 4 6.64 -28.97 58.87
CA LYS A 4 7.01 -27.99 57.84
C LYS A 4 7.53 -28.75 56.60
N LEU A 5 6.74 -28.78 55.54
CA LEU A 5 7.16 -29.27 54.22
C LEU A 5 8.12 -28.23 53.63
N VAL A 6 9.43 -28.47 53.71
CA VAL A 6 10.43 -27.63 53.04
C VAL A 6 10.33 -27.93 51.55
N LYS A 7 9.80 -26.96 50.80
CA LYS A 7 9.71 -27.01 49.33
C LYS A 7 11.13 -26.86 48.77
N ASN A 8 11.55 -27.84 47.97
CA ASN A 8 12.91 -27.91 47.44
C ASN A 8 13.00 -26.99 46.21
N GLU A 9 13.26 -25.71 46.43
CA GLU A 9 13.44 -24.71 45.37
C GLU A 9 14.82 -24.93 44.71
N LYS A 10 14.90 -25.89 43.76
CA LYS A 10 16.07 -26.04 42.89
C LYS A 10 16.14 -24.80 41.99
N GLY A 11 17.01 -23.85 42.32
CA GLY A 11 17.26 -22.67 41.49
C GLY A 11 17.93 -23.04 40.16
N LEU A 12 17.58 -22.31 39.11
CA LEU A 12 18.24 -22.37 37.81
C LEU A 12 19.70 -21.92 37.94
N THR A 13 20.64 -22.63 37.34
CA THR A 13 22.04 -22.22 37.34
C THR A 13 22.30 -21.16 36.26
N LEU A 14 23.28 -20.29 36.48
CA LEU A 14 23.65 -19.27 35.49
C LEU A 14 24.11 -19.88 34.17
N VAL A 15 24.71 -21.07 34.19
CA VAL A 15 25.18 -21.78 33.01
C VAL A 15 24.02 -22.22 32.12
N GLU A 16 22.92 -22.71 32.73
CA GLU A 16 21.72 -23.11 32.00
C GLU A 16 21.05 -21.89 31.34
N LEU A 17 20.98 -20.75 32.05
CA LEU A 17 20.44 -19.52 31.48
C LEU A 17 21.32 -18.99 30.34
N LEU A 18 22.64 -19.07 30.48
CA LEU A 18 23.60 -18.64 29.47
C LEU A 18 23.44 -19.45 28.18
N ALA A 19 23.34 -20.78 28.29
CA ALA A 19 23.15 -21.65 27.12
C ALA A 19 21.88 -21.29 26.32
N VAL A 20 20.78 -20.96 27.00
CA VAL A 20 19.53 -20.54 26.35
C VAL A 20 19.69 -19.22 25.62
N ILE A 21 20.31 -18.22 26.22
CA ILE A 21 20.52 -16.90 25.60
C ILE A 21 21.39 -17.01 24.35
N VAL A 22 22.42 -17.86 24.37
CA VAL A 22 23.27 -18.12 23.19
C VAL A 22 22.45 -18.69 22.03
N ILE A 23 21.61 -19.69 22.28
CA ILE A 23 20.75 -20.28 21.25
C ILE A 23 19.74 -19.25 20.72
N LEU A 24 19.10 -18.48 21.60
CA LEU A 24 18.19 -17.40 21.20
C LEU A 24 18.90 -16.32 20.37
N GLY A 25 20.14 -15.99 20.69
CA GLY A 25 20.95 -15.04 19.94
C GLY A 25 21.23 -15.49 18.51
N ILE A 26 21.57 -16.77 18.31
CA ILE A 26 21.80 -17.34 16.98
C ILE A 26 20.50 -17.34 16.16
N ILE A 27 19.37 -17.73 16.76
CA ILE A 27 18.07 -17.72 16.11
C ILE A 27 17.68 -16.28 15.73
N ALA A 28 17.83 -15.33 16.65
CA ALA A 28 17.50 -13.93 16.42
C ALA A 28 18.33 -13.33 15.27
N ALA A 29 19.62 -13.66 15.20
CA ALA A 29 20.52 -13.16 14.15
C ALA A 29 20.05 -13.51 12.73
N ILE A 30 19.45 -14.69 12.53
CA ILE A 30 18.92 -15.13 11.23
C ILE A 30 17.47 -14.65 11.04
N ALA A 31 16.66 -14.71 12.10
CA ALA A 31 15.23 -14.42 12.03
C ALA A 31 14.93 -12.93 11.77
N VAL A 32 15.64 -12.01 12.42
CA VAL A 32 15.39 -10.56 12.32
C VAL A 32 15.47 -10.05 10.86
N PRO A 33 16.55 -10.28 10.09
CA PRO A 33 16.61 -9.81 8.70
C PRO A 33 15.58 -10.49 7.81
N SER A 34 15.30 -11.78 8.02
CA SER A 34 14.30 -12.52 7.23
C SER A 34 12.88 -11.99 7.45
N ILE A 35 12.49 -11.76 8.71
CA ILE A 35 11.18 -11.20 9.06
C ILE A 35 11.05 -9.76 8.53
N GLY A 36 12.11 -8.96 8.61
CA GLY A 36 12.13 -7.62 8.03
C GLY A 36 11.82 -7.61 6.53
N ALA A 37 12.46 -8.49 5.76
CA ALA A 37 12.19 -8.63 4.33
C ALA A 37 10.77 -9.12 4.02
N ILE A 38 10.19 -10.00 4.85
CA ILE A 38 8.80 -10.47 4.69
C ILE A 38 7.81 -9.32 4.93
N ILE A 39 8.03 -8.54 5.99
CA ILE A 39 7.20 -7.37 6.30
C ILE A 39 7.29 -6.35 5.17
N ASP A 40 8.49 -6.09 4.65
CA ASP A 40 8.71 -5.17 3.54
C ASP A 40 7.92 -5.57 2.28
N ASN A 41 8.04 -6.84 1.89
CA ASN A 41 7.29 -7.38 0.76
C ASN A 41 5.78 -7.34 0.99
N SER A 42 5.32 -7.58 2.22
CA SER A 42 3.89 -7.52 2.56
C SER A 42 3.34 -6.10 2.46
N LYS A 43 4.11 -5.10 2.86
CA LYS A 43 3.77 -3.67 2.69
C LYS A 43 3.71 -3.30 1.21
N LYS A 44 4.69 -3.74 0.42
CA LYS A 44 4.70 -3.58 -1.05
C LYS A 44 3.46 -4.21 -1.69
N ASP A 45 3.09 -5.42 -1.31
CA ASP A 45 1.87 -6.06 -1.79
C ASP A 45 0.61 -5.28 -1.43
N ALA A 46 0.53 -4.76 -0.20
CA ALA A 46 -0.60 -3.96 0.23
C ALA A 46 -0.72 -2.65 -0.56
N HIS A 47 0.40 -2.00 -0.91
CA HIS A 47 0.40 -0.84 -1.82
C HIS A 47 -0.13 -1.20 -3.21
N ILE A 48 0.28 -2.34 -3.76
CA ILE A 48 -0.23 -2.83 -5.05
C ILE A 48 -1.74 -3.11 -4.97
N ALA A 49 -2.20 -3.76 -3.90
CA ALA A 49 -3.61 -4.03 -3.69
C ALA A 49 -4.44 -2.74 -3.59
N ASN A 50 -3.96 -1.75 -2.84
CA ASN A 50 -4.60 -0.43 -2.72
C ASN A 50 -4.66 0.29 -4.08
N ALA A 51 -3.60 0.23 -4.88
CA ALA A 51 -3.59 0.78 -6.24
C ALA A 51 -4.58 0.07 -7.17
N GLN A 52 -4.70 -1.26 -7.08
CA GLN A 52 -5.70 -2.04 -7.81
C GLN A 52 -7.14 -1.70 -7.38
N GLN A 53 -7.38 -1.51 -6.08
CA GLN A 53 -8.66 -1.05 -5.55
C GLN A 53 -9.02 0.33 -6.10
N MET A 54 -8.05 1.24 -6.14
CA MET A 54 -8.23 2.58 -6.67
C MET A 54 -8.58 2.57 -8.18
N VAL A 55 -7.91 1.75 -8.99
CA VAL A 55 -8.28 1.53 -10.40
C VAL A 55 -9.69 0.94 -10.50
N SER A 56 -10.05 0.01 -9.63
CA SER A 56 -11.39 -0.59 -9.62
C SER A 56 -12.46 0.44 -9.27
N GLY A 57 -12.22 1.31 -8.29
CA GLY A 57 -13.08 2.45 -7.96
C GLY A 57 -13.25 3.40 -9.14
N ALA A 58 -12.17 3.72 -9.85
CA ALA A 58 -12.24 4.53 -11.07
C ALA A 58 -13.08 3.87 -12.18
N LYS A 59 -12.96 2.55 -12.38
CA LYS A 59 -13.79 1.79 -13.33
C LYS A 59 -15.27 1.83 -12.97
N ILE A 60 -15.60 1.74 -11.68
CA ILE A 60 -16.98 1.88 -11.19
C ILE A 60 -17.47 3.30 -11.45
N ALA A 61 -16.66 4.32 -11.15
CA ALA A 61 -17.00 5.73 -11.36
C ALA A 61 -17.38 6.03 -12.81
N VAL A 62 -16.57 5.59 -13.77
CA VAL A 62 -16.86 5.82 -15.20
C VAL A 62 -18.01 4.98 -15.74
N THR A 63 -18.34 3.87 -15.09
CA THR A 63 -19.52 3.07 -15.42
C THR A 63 -20.80 3.80 -15.01
N GLY A 64 -20.77 4.49 -13.87
CA GLY A 64 -21.89 5.33 -13.40
C GLY A 64 -21.96 6.69 -14.11
N ASN A 65 -20.82 7.25 -14.54
CA ASN A 65 -20.74 8.52 -15.24
C ASN A 65 -19.72 8.47 -16.39
N SER A 66 -20.22 8.32 -17.62
CA SER A 66 -19.39 8.27 -18.81
C SER A 66 -18.71 9.60 -19.17
N GLU A 67 -19.15 10.74 -18.60
CA GLU A 67 -18.51 12.05 -18.83
C GLU A 67 -17.10 12.13 -18.25
N LEU A 68 -16.77 11.22 -17.33
CA LEU A 68 -15.43 11.07 -16.75
C LEU A 68 -14.42 10.47 -17.73
N LEU A 69 -14.89 9.91 -18.86
CA LEU A 69 -14.04 9.32 -19.88
C LEU A 69 -13.55 10.37 -20.87
N PRO A 70 -12.28 10.31 -21.30
CA PRO A 70 -11.80 11.16 -22.39
C PRO A 70 -12.54 10.83 -23.69
N SER A 71 -13.00 11.88 -24.39
CA SER A 71 -13.75 11.73 -25.65
C SER A 71 -12.84 11.57 -26.87
N ASN A 72 -11.68 12.23 -26.86
CA ASN A 72 -10.74 12.27 -27.98
C ASN A 72 -9.73 11.12 -27.89
N GLU A 73 -9.29 10.63 -29.05
CA GLU A 73 -8.22 9.65 -29.15
C GLU A 73 -6.93 10.18 -28.54
N GLY A 74 -6.26 9.39 -27.69
CA GLY A 74 -5.12 9.85 -26.90
C GLY A 74 -5.45 10.90 -25.82
N GLY A 75 -6.73 11.25 -25.66
CA GLY A 75 -7.19 12.12 -24.59
C GLY A 75 -7.02 11.44 -23.23
N GLU A 76 -6.77 12.26 -22.22
CA GLU A 76 -6.53 11.82 -20.84
C GLU A 76 -7.59 12.44 -19.91
N SER A 77 -8.04 11.64 -18.94
CA SER A 77 -8.83 12.09 -17.80
C SER A 77 -8.17 11.63 -16.52
N TYR A 78 -8.22 12.46 -15.48
CA TYR A 78 -7.50 12.24 -14.24
C TYR A 78 -8.49 12.17 -13.08
N LEU A 79 -8.70 11.00 -12.49
CA LEU A 79 -9.58 10.81 -11.34
C LEU A 79 -8.74 10.83 -10.05
N PRO A 80 -8.77 11.89 -9.23
CA PRO A 80 -8.03 11.94 -7.97
C PRO A 80 -8.54 10.90 -6.98
N LEU A 81 -7.67 10.39 -6.11
CA LEU A 81 -8.03 9.43 -5.05
C LEU A 81 -9.18 9.97 -4.18
N GLU A 82 -9.08 11.24 -3.77
CA GLU A 82 -10.11 11.84 -2.92
C GLU A 82 -11.48 11.91 -3.62
N TYR A 83 -11.53 12.19 -4.92
CA TYR A 83 -12.78 12.21 -5.67
C TYR A 83 -13.47 10.84 -5.60
N LEU A 84 -12.70 9.75 -5.75
CA LEU A 84 -13.23 8.39 -5.65
C LEU A 84 -13.79 8.09 -4.25
N ILE A 85 -13.14 8.61 -3.21
CA ILE A 85 -13.57 8.44 -1.81
C ILE A 85 -14.83 9.25 -1.54
N ASN A 86 -14.84 10.54 -1.88
CA ASN A 86 -15.95 11.45 -1.59
C ASN A 86 -17.22 11.10 -2.35
N GLN A 87 -17.09 10.60 -3.58
CA GLN A 87 -18.23 10.13 -4.38
C GLN A 87 -18.68 8.71 -4.01
N GLY A 88 -17.98 8.04 -3.07
CA GLY A 88 -18.35 6.71 -2.58
C GLY A 88 -18.02 5.56 -3.55
N TYR A 89 -17.13 5.77 -4.51
CA TYR A 89 -16.64 4.72 -5.41
C TYR A 89 -15.54 3.86 -4.78
N LEU A 90 -14.96 4.34 -3.68
CA LEU A 90 -13.83 3.72 -3.01
C LEU A 90 -13.89 4.00 -1.52
N ASP A 91 -13.73 2.95 -0.70
CA ASP A 91 -13.60 3.13 0.74
C ASP A 91 -12.21 3.70 1.08
N LYS A 92 -12.15 4.56 2.10
CA LYS A 92 -10.88 5.08 2.59
C LYS A 92 -10.01 3.93 3.12
N PHE A 93 -8.80 3.81 2.58
CA PHE A 93 -7.77 2.89 3.04
C PHE A 93 -6.52 3.65 3.51
N THR A 94 -5.70 2.98 4.31
CA THR A 94 -4.49 3.55 4.93
C THR A 94 -3.22 3.12 4.22
N ASP A 95 -2.17 3.92 4.35
CA ASP A 95 -0.84 3.57 3.88
C ASP A 95 -0.25 2.42 4.73
N PRO A 96 0.16 1.29 4.13
CA PRO A 96 0.83 0.18 4.83
C PRO A 96 2.13 0.56 5.55
N ASP A 97 2.79 1.62 5.11
CA ASP A 97 3.99 2.16 5.77
C ASP A 97 3.66 3.07 6.97
N GLY A 98 2.40 3.46 7.10
CA GLY A 98 1.86 4.27 8.18
C GLY A 98 1.27 5.58 7.67
N GLY A 99 0.15 5.97 8.29
CA GLY A 99 -0.57 7.19 7.93
C GLY A 99 -1.56 7.01 6.78
N GLU A 100 -1.72 8.07 5.99
CA GLU A 100 -2.67 8.13 4.87
C GLU A 100 -1.91 8.44 3.57
N TYR A 101 -2.49 8.02 2.45
CA TYR A 101 -1.99 8.39 1.14
C TYR A 101 -2.15 9.90 0.89
N ILE A 102 -1.24 10.46 0.11
CA ILE A 102 -1.24 11.87 -0.26
C ILE A 102 -2.36 12.11 -1.27
N VAL A 103 -3.34 12.91 -0.85
CA VAL A 103 -4.49 13.35 -1.62
C VAL A 103 -4.34 14.81 -2.06
N GLY A 104 -4.94 15.18 -3.20
CA GLY A 104 -4.87 16.53 -3.77
C GLY A 104 -5.85 17.52 -3.13
N GLU A 105 -5.78 18.78 -3.54
CA GLU A 105 -6.74 19.83 -3.14
C GLU A 105 -7.70 20.14 -4.30
N ASN A 106 -8.99 20.35 -3.98
CA ASN A 106 -10.17 20.46 -4.87
C ASN A 106 -10.75 19.11 -5.34
N LEU A 107 -11.78 18.66 -4.63
CA LEU A 107 -12.07 17.24 -4.38
C LEU A 107 -13.37 16.72 -5.03
N ASP A 108 -14.13 17.60 -5.68
CA ASP A 108 -15.46 17.29 -6.24
C ASP A 108 -15.49 17.37 -7.77
N GLN A 109 -14.38 17.77 -8.39
CA GLN A 109 -14.27 17.97 -9.84
C GLN A 109 -12.99 17.35 -10.39
N ILE A 110 -13.09 16.84 -11.61
CA ILE A 110 -11.95 16.30 -12.35
C ILE A 110 -11.03 17.45 -12.76
N PRO A 111 -9.74 17.43 -12.36
CA PRO A 111 -8.80 18.49 -12.70
C PRO A 111 -8.50 18.49 -14.21
N ALA A 112 -8.31 19.69 -14.76
CA ALA A 112 -7.98 19.88 -16.18
C ALA A 112 -6.53 19.48 -16.54
N SER A 113 -5.68 19.30 -15.53
CA SER A 113 -4.26 18.96 -15.68
C SER A 113 -3.90 17.81 -14.74
N GLN A 114 -2.83 17.10 -15.08
CA GLN A 114 -2.27 16.02 -14.27
C GLN A 114 -2.02 16.47 -12.82
N PRO A 115 -2.61 15.81 -11.82
CA PRO A 115 -2.35 16.12 -10.41
C PRO A 115 -0.94 15.71 -9.98
N THR A 116 -0.43 16.35 -8.92
CA THR A 116 0.84 15.96 -8.28
C THR A 116 0.65 14.91 -7.17
N THR A 117 -0.59 14.57 -6.85
CA THR A 117 -0.99 13.65 -5.77
C THR A 117 -1.61 12.38 -6.33
N SER A 118 -2.15 11.48 -5.50
CA SER A 118 -2.67 10.20 -5.96
C SER A 118 -3.85 10.35 -6.94
N TYR A 119 -3.75 9.74 -8.12
CA TYR A 119 -4.80 9.76 -9.15
C TYR A 119 -4.79 8.50 -10.05
N VAL A 120 -5.92 8.22 -10.69
CA VAL A 120 -6.03 7.27 -11.81
C VAL A 120 -6.12 8.07 -13.10
N ARG A 121 -5.19 7.83 -14.03
CA ARG A 121 -5.27 8.33 -15.39
C ARG A 121 -6.02 7.33 -16.26
N ILE A 122 -6.97 7.84 -17.03
CA ILE A 122 -7.69 7.10 -18.05
C ILE A 122 -7.29 7.69 -19.39
N THR A 123 -6.73 6.86 -20.26
CA THR A 123 -6.35 7.26 -21.62
C THR A 123 -7.20 6.48 -22.62
N LYS A 124 -7.75 7.17 -23.63
CA LYS A 124 -8.46 6.50 -24.72
C LYS A 124 -7.47 5.94 -25.74
N ASP A 125 -7.60 4.64 -26.01
CA ASP A 125 -6.84 3.90 -27.01
C ASP A 125 -7.83 3.16 -27.91
N GLY A 126 -8.18 3.80 -29.02
CA GLY A 126 -9.24 3.41 -29.95
C GLY A 126 -10.61 3.27 -29.28
N ASN A 127 -11.09 2.03 -29.23
CA ASN A 127 -12.37 1.67 -28.60
C ASN A 127 -12.21 1.24 -27.14
N THR A 128 -11.00 1.28 -26.61
CA THR A 128 -10.68 0.82 -25.26
C THR A 128 -10.13 1.96 -24.41
N TYR A 129 -10.07 1.72 -23.10
CA TYR A 129 -9.52 2.67 -22.14
C TYR A 129 -8.41 1.99 -21.34
N ILE A 130 -7.24 2.63 -21.32
CA ILE A 130 -6.11 2.23 -20.51
C ILE A 130 -6.21 2.96 -19.17
N TYR A 131 -6.15 2.21 -18.09
CA TYR A 131 -6.17 2.74 -16.72
C TYR A 131 -4.75 2.64 -16.16
N SER A 132 -4.19 3.78 -15.77
CA SER A 132 -2.91 3.87 -15.08
C SER A 132 -3.09 4.54 -13.74
N VAL A 133 -2.34 4.14 -12.73
CA VAL A 133 -2.46 4.65 -11.36
C VAL A 133 -1.13 5.22 -10.88
N PHE A 134 -1.22 6.40 -10.26
CA PHE A 134 -0.19 6.93 -9.40
C PHE A 134 -0.76 6.99 -7.98
N LEU A 135 -0.11 6.30 -7.05
CA LEU A 135 -0.51 6.27 -5.64
C LEU A 135 0.68 6.71 -4.79
N ALA A 136 0.56 7.89 -4.17
CA ALA A 136 1.62 8.53 -3.42
C ALA A 136 1.42 8.27 -1.91
N GLY A 137 2.23 7.41 -1.32
CA GLY A 137 2.29 7.17 0.12
C GLY A 137 3.28 8.09 0.83
N SER A 138 3.47 7.87 2.13
CA SER A 138 4.39 8.62 2.99
C SER A 138 5.85 8.26 2.68
N GLU A 139 6.17 6.97 2.73
CA GLU A 139 7.52 6.42 2.49
C GLU A 139 7.72 5.93 1.05
N ARG A 140 6.63 5.55 0.37
CA ARG A 140 6.66 4.89 -0.94
C ARG A 140 5.61 5.40 -1.90
N SER A 141 5.79 5.15 -3.19
CA SER A 141 4.74 5.37 -4.18
C SER A 141 4.67 4.24 -5.20
N VAL A 142 3.46 4.00 -5.72
CA VAL A 142 3.23 3.21 -6.92
C VAL A 142 3.29 4.16 -8.11
N GLY A 143 4.35 4.06 -8.91
CA GLY A 143 4.61 5.01 -10.00
C GLY A 143 5.03 6.40 -9.53
N SER A 144 5.00 7.36 -10.45
CA SER A 144 5.27 8.77 -10.19
C SER A 144 4.17 9.68 -10.75
N ALA A 145 4.12 10.93 -10.29
CA ALA A 145 3.09 11.88 -10.72
C ALA A 145 3.06 12.10 -12.24
N GLY A 146 4.18 11.97 -12.96
CA GLY A 146 4.24 12.07 -14.42
C GLY A 146 4.17 10.74 -15.17
N ASP A 147 4.49 9.64 -14.48
CA ASP A 147 4.59 8.30 -15.04
C ASP A 147 3.78 7.30 -14.20
N PRO A 148 2.44 7.31 -14.34
CA PRO A 148 1.57 6.39 -13.62
C PRO A 148 1.64 4.98 -14.25
N ILE A 149 1.49 3.95 -13.42
CA ILE A 149 1.67 2.55 -13.83
C ILE A 149 0.36 1.98 -14.35
N ALA A 150 0.39 1.33 -15.51
CA ALA A 150 -0.78 0.69 -16.09
C ALA A 150 -1.31 -0.44 -15.18
N SER A 151 -2.64 -0.59 -15.11
CA SER A 151 -3.30 -1.51 -14.18
C SER A 151 -2.91 -2.99 -14.33
N ASN A 152 -2.47 -3.38 -15.53
CA ASN A 152 -1.96 -4.71 -15.86
C ASN A 152 -0.50 -4.94 -15.44
N ASP A 153 0.25 -3.87 -15.18
CA ASP A 153 1.69 -3.90 -14.88
C ASP A 153 1.98 -3.64 -13.39
N LEU A 154 0.94 -3.67 -12.55
CA LEU A 154 1.04 -3.49 -11.11
C LEU A 154 1.71 -4.68 -10.44
N THR A 155 3.02 -4.55 -10.23
CA THR A 155 3.88 -5.52 -9.54
C THR A 155 4.76 -4.80 -8.51
N ARG A 156 5.40 -5.54 -7.60
CA ARG A 156 6.26 -4.94 -6.56
C ARG A 156 7.40 -4.09 -7.13
N ASP A 157 7.84 -4.36 -8.36
CA ASP A 157 8.99 -3.70 -8.98
C ASP A 157 8.72 -2.23 -9.36
N VAL A 158 7.43 -1.85 -9.45
CA VAL A 158 7.01 -0.48 -9.80
C VAL A 158 6.87 0.42 -8.56
N ILE A 159 7.16 -0.11 -7.38
CA ILE A 159 7.15 0.65 -6.13
C ILE A 159 8.48 1.36 -5.96
N ALA A 160 8.42 2.67 -5.87
CA ALA A 160 9.57 3.52 -5.58
C ALA A 160 9.59 3.86 -4.09
N ASP A 161 10.75 3.67 -3.47
CA ASP A 161 11.07 4.25 -2.16
C ASP A 161 11.42 5.75 -2.36
N LYS A 162 10.96 6.62 -1.45
CA LYS A 162 11.22 8.06 -1.50
C LYS A 162 12.57 8.48 -0.91
#